data_AF-A0A815PWU2-F1
#
_entry.id   AF-A0A815PWU2-F1
#
_cell.length_a   1.000
_cell.length_b   1.000
_cell.length_c   1.000
_cell.angle_alpha   90.00
_cell.angle_beta   90.00
_cell.angle_gamma   90.00
#
_symmetry.space_group_name_H-M   'P 1'
#
loop_
_entity.id
_entity.type
_entity.pdbx_description
1 polymer ?
#
loop_
_entity_poly.entity_id
_entity_poly.type
_entity_poly.pdbx_seq_one_letter_code
_entity_poly.pdbx_strand_id
1 'polypeptide(L)'
;MNVPLFFPSIDLLTEWHYNYHVVEERTWDRVFQQPKNSSIISGVLNSNIPDPNNEFDRNAIRYWLQFSDFYQWPHIIYYNSMDDLVKKLINTNLDQVSQNMKTYNKNLIKTVLKQWHDILERTK
;
A
#
# COMPACT_ATOMS: atom_id res chain seq x y z
N MET A 1 11.16 11.59 1.94
CA MET A 1 11.29 11.49 0.47
C MET A 1 10.28 12.46 -0.14
N ASN A 2 10.66 13.32 -1.09
CA ASN A 2 9.77 14.35 -1.68
C ASN A 2 9.61 14.13 -3.19
N VAL A 3 9.54 12.88 -3.62
CA VAL A 3 9.44 12.50 -5.02
C VAL A 3 7.98 12.17 -5.28
N PRO A 4 7.28 12.89 -6.18
CA PRO A 4 5.93 12.53 -6.59
C PRO A 4 5.89 11.12 -7.17
N LEU A 5 4.92 10.33 -6.73
CA LEU A 5 4.73 8.94 -7.17
C LEU A 5 3.34 8.76 -7.74
N PHE A 6 3.26 8.03 -8.84
CA PHE A 6 2.02 7.55 -9.43
C PHE A 6 1.87 6.08 -9.10
N PHE A 7 0.68 5.68 -8.68
CA PHE A 7 0.41 4.29 -8.33
C PHE A 7 -1.00 3.90 -8.77
N PRO A 8 -1.26 2.64 -9.18
CA PRO A 8 -2.63 2.22 -9.47
C PRO A 8 -3.50 2.38 -8.21
N SER A 9 -4.78 2.70 -8.41
CA SER A 9 -5.75 2.61 -7.31
C SER A 9 -5.80 1.20 -6.75
N ILE A 10 -6.21 1.06 -5.50
CA ILE A 10 -6.27 -0.24 -4.83
C ILE A 10 -7.12 -1.24 -5.61
N ASP A 11 -8.23 -0.77 -6.19
CA ASP A 11 -9.13 -1.61 -6.98
C ASP A 11 -8.46 -2.05 -8.30
N LEU A 12 -7.77 -1.13 -8.98
CA LEU A 12 -7.04 -1.46 -10.21
C LEU A 12 -5.91 -2.45 -9.94
N LEU A 13 -5.11 -2.23 -8.90
CA LEU A 13 -4.02 -3.13 -8.53
C LEU A 13 -4.55 -4.50 -8.11
N THR A 14 -5.69 -4.55 -7.41
CA THR A 14 -6.36 -5.80 -7.03
C THR A 14 -6.72 -6.60 -8.27
N GLU A 15 -7.36 -5.99 -9.26
CA GLU A 15 -7.71 -6.70 -10.50
C GLU A 15 -6.47 -7.10 -11.31
N TRP A 16 -5.44 -6.25 -11.38
CA TRP A 16 -4.20 -6.61 -12.06
C TRP A 16 -3.48 -7.76 -11.37
N HIS A 17 -3.41 -7.75 -10.03
CA HIS A 17 -2.78 -8.82 -9.28
C HIS A 17 -3.59 -10.11 -9.36
N TYR A 18 -4.92 -10.04 -9.27
CA TYR A 18 -5.80 -11.21 -9.42
C TYR A 18 -5.64 -11.88 -10.79
N ASN A 19 -5.55 -11.10 -11.87
CA ASN A 19 -5.49 -11.63 -13.23
C ASN A 19 -4.07 -11.95 -13.71
N TYR A 20 -3.05 -11.20 -13.27
CA TYR A 20 -1.70 -11.25 -13.82
C TYR A 20 -0.60 -11.37 -12.77
N HIS A 21 -0.94 -11.40 -11.48
CA HIS A 21 -0.02 -11.61 -10.37
C HIS A 21 1.12 -10.59 -10.28
N VAL A 22 0.82 -9.32 -10.55
CA VAL A 22 1.82 -8.21 -10.62
C VAL A 22 2.51 -7.84 -9.31
N VAL A 23 2.22 -8.53 -8.19
CA VAL A 23 2.81 -8.27 -6.85
C VAL A 23 3.17 -9.61 -6.22
N GLU A 24 4.20 -10.28 -6.75
CA GLU A 24 4.53 -11.65 -6.36
C GLU A 24 4.95 -11.76 -4.90
N GLU A 25 5.58 -10.71 -4.34
CA GLU A 25 6.06 -10.66 -2.97
C GLU A 25 4.93 -10.53 -1.93
N ARG A 26 3.66 -10.49 -2.36
CA ARG A 26 2.52 -10.50 -1.44
C ARG A 26 2.48 -11.78 -0.59
N THR A 27 2.89 -12.93 -1.15
CA THR A 27 3.03 -14.18 -0.40
C THR A 27 4.30 -14.93 -0.81
N TRP A 28 4.91 -15.64 0.15
CA TRP A 28 6.07 -16.49 -0.12
C TRP A 28 5.76 -17.64 -1.08
N ASP A 29 4.58 -18.23 -0.93
CA ASP A 29 4.09 -19.29 -1.81
C ASP A 29 4.05 -18.83 -3.27
N ARG A 30 3.68 -17.56 -3.53
CA ARG A 30 3.71 -16.99 -4.87
C ARG A 30 5.13 -16.78 -5.41
N VAL A 31 6.05 -16.27 -4.59
CA VAL A 31 7.48 -16.14 -4.96
C VAL A 31 8.08 -17.48 -5.40
N PHE A 32 7.68 -18.58 -4.77
CA PHE A 32 8.10 -19.94 -5.13
C PHE A 32 7.23 -20.60 -6.22
N GLN A 33 6.35 -19.85 -6.88
CA GLN A 33 5.45 -20.32 -7.94
C GLN A 33 4.50 -21.45 -7.50
N GLN A 34 4.10 -21.45 -6.23
CA GLN A 34 3.17 -22.41 -5.62
C GLN A 34 2.00 -21.68 -4.93
N PRO A 35 1.22 -20.85 -5.66
CA PRO A 35 0.16 -20.05 -5.05
C PRO A 35 -0.86 -20.93 -4.34
N LYS A 36 -1.28 -20.51 -3.14
CA LYS A 36 -2.28 -21.21 -2.33
C LYS A 36 -3.56 -20.41 -2.21
N ASN A 37 -4.66 -21.10 -1.91
CA ASN A 37 -5.96 -20.49 -1.64
C ASN A 37 -6.24 -20.37 -0.14
N SER A 38 -5.34 -20.84 0.72
CA SER A 38 -5.49 -20.76 2.17
C SER A 38 -4.15 -20.95 2.91
N SER A 39 -4.12 -20.41 4.12
CA SER A 39 -3.13 -20.65 5.14
C SER A 39 -3.28 -22.05 5.74
N ILE A 40 -2.15 -22.68 6.05
CA ILE A 40 -2.11 -24.00 6.72
C ILE A 40 -2.53 -23.90 8.20
N ILE A 41 -2.44 -22.69 8.78
CA ILE A 41 -2.72 -22.43 10.20
C ILE A 41 -4.23 -22.30 10.41
N SER A 42 -4.83 -23.26 11.13
CA SER A 42 -6.29 -23.37 11.31
C SER A 42 -6.96 -22.16 11.99
N GLY A 43 -6.22 -21.34 12.73
CA GLY A 43 -6.75 -20.15 13.43
C GLY A 43 -6.97 -18.93 12.52
N VAL A 44 -6.36 -18.90 11.34
CA VAL A 44 -6.45 -17.76 10.41
C VAL A 44 -7.82 -17.72 9.71
N LEU A 45 -8.39 -18.89 9.41
CA LEU A 45 -9.63 -19.06 8.65
C LEU A 45 -10.91 -18.70 9.43
N ASN A 46 -10.84 -18.64 10.77
CA ASN A 46 -11.99 -18.37 11.63
C ASN A 46 -12.10 -16.91 12.06
N SER A 47 -11.26 -16.03 11.50
CA SER A 47 -11.27 -14.60 11.82
C SER A 47 -12.15 -13.82 10.83
N ASN A 48 -12.64 -12.65 11.24
CA ASN A 48 -13.30 -11.71 10.31
C ASN A 48 -12.31 -11.04 9.33
N ILE A 49 -11.03 -11.43 9.38
CA ILE A 49 -9.96 -10.89 8.56
C ILE A 49 -9.71 -11.87 7.41
N PRO A 50 -9.68 -11.40 6.15
CA PRO A 50 -9.37 -12.27 5.01
C PRO A 50 -8.01 -12.95 5.15
N ASP A 51 -7.90 -14.19 4.69
CA ASP A 51 -6.66 -14.96 4.76
C ASP A 51 -5.53 -14.30 3.94
N PRO A 52 -4.41 -13.90 4.54
CA PRO A 52 -3.30 -13.26 3.83
C PRO A 52 -2.70 -14.13 2.73
N ASN A 53 -2.75 -15.45 2.87
CA ASN A 53 -2.14 -16.38 1.93
C ASN A 53 -3.10 -16.85 0.84
N ASN A 54 -4.33 -16.33 0.80
CA ASN A 54 -5.26 -16.65 -0.28
C ASN A 54 -4.96 -15.80 -1.52
N GLU A 55 -4.38 -16.43 -2.54
CA GLU A 55 -4.05 -15.84 -3.86
C GLU A 55 -5.22 -15.79 -4.83
N PHE A 56 -6.37 -16.36 -4.48
CA PHE A 56 -7.51 -16.54 -5.38
C PHE A 56 -8.78 -15.86 -4.89
N ASP A 57 -8.70 -15.11 -3.79
CA ASP A 57 -9.79 -14.26 -3.30
C ASP A 57 -9.43 -12.78 -3.49
N ARG A 58 -10.25 -12.09 -4.29
CA ARG A 58 -10.12 -10.65 -4.52
C ARG A 58 -10.23 -9.85 -3.23
N ASN A 59 -11.10 -10.26 -2.31
CA ASN A 59 -11.28 -9.55 -1.06
C ASN A 59 -10.02 -9.65 -0.19
N ALA A 60 -9.43 -10.85 -0.10
CA ALA A 60 -8.14 -11.05 0.55
C ALA A 60 -7.04 -10.20 -0.08
N ILE A 61 -6.86 -10.27 -1.40
CA ILE A 61 -5.86 -9.48 -2.13
C ILE A 61 -6.02 -7.99 -1.82
N ARG A 62 -7.23 -7.45 -2.01
CA ARG A 62 -7.53 -6.03 -1.79
C ARG A 62 -7.28 -5.61 -0.35
N TYR A 63 -7.73 -6.44 0.60
CA TYR A 63 -7.59 -6.16 2.03
C TYR A 63 -6.14 -6.05 2.44
N TRP A 64 -5.26 -6.92 1.93
CA TRP A 64 -3.85 -6.90 2.32
C TRP A 64 -3.04 -5.85 1.55
N LEU A 65 -3.34 -5.63 0.26
CA LEU A 65 -2.65 -4.61 -0.53
C LEU A 65 -2.82 -3.20 0.04
N GLN A 66 -3.95 -2.87 0.68
CA GLN A 66 -4.21 -1.53 1.21
C GLN A 66 -3.22 -1.10 2.31
N PHE A 67 -2.50 -2.05 2.93
CA PHE A 67 -1.50 -1.76 3.95
C PHE A 67 -0.12 -1.45 3.38
N SER A 68 0.04 -1.49 2.04
CA SER A 68 1.28 -1.08 1.38
C SER A 68 1.53 0.42 1.56
N ASP A 69 2.81 0.80 1.62
CA ASP A 69 3.24 2.19 1.79
C ASP A 69 2.54 3.16 0.83
N PHE A 70 2.39 2.78 -0.43
CA PHE A 70 1.75 3.62 -1.45
C PHE A 70 0.28 3.98 -1.14
N TYR A 71 -0.41 3.24 -0.29
CA TYR A 71 -1.79 3.51 0.12
C TYR A 71 -1.90 4.20 1.49
N GLN A 72 -0.80 4.23 2.24
CA GLN A 72 -0.72 4.87 3.56
C GLN A 72 -0.04 6.25 3.49
N TRP A 73 0.86 6.44 2.53
CA TRP A 73 1.62 7.69 2.37
C TRP A 73 0.76 8.80 1.76
N PRO A 74 0.95 10.06 2.19
CA PRO A 74 0.21 11.18 1.64
C PRO A 74 0.73 11.59 0.27
N HIS A 75 -0.12 12.29 -0.47
CA HIS A 75 0.20 12.92 -1.77
C HIS A 75 0.61 11.93 -2.88
N ILE A 76 0.33 10.64 -2.71
CA ILE A 76 0.41 9.66 -3.80
C ILE A 76 -0.70 9.96 -4.82
N ILE A 77 -0.35 9.92 -6.10
CA ILE A 77 -1.28 10.18 -7.20
C ILE A 77 -1.78 8.83 -7.70
N TYR A 78 -3.02 8.49 -7.35
CA TYR A 78 -3.62 7.25 -7.82
C TYR A 78 -4.17 7.38 -9.24
N TYR A 79 -4.15 6.31 -10.02
CA TYR A 79 -4.83 6.23 -11.32
C TYR A 79 -5.69 4.97 -11.44
N ASN A 80 -6.78 5.06 -12.20
CA ASN A 80 -7.77 3.98 -12.37
C ASN A 80 -7.69 3.25 -13.72
N SER A 81 -6.86 3.74 -14.64
CA SER A 81 -6.57 3.10 -15.93
C SER A 81 -5.29 3.68 -16.54
N MET A 82 -4.79 3.09 -17.62
CA MET A 82 -3.64 3.65 -18.35
C MET A 82 -3.96 5.02 -18.96
N ASP A 83 -5.17 5.24 -19.49
CA ASP A 83 -5.57 6.56 -19.99
C ASP A 83 -5.64 7.61 -18.87
N ASP A 84 -6.12 7.22 -17.69
CA ASP A 84 -6.13 8.10 -16.51
C ASP A 84 -4.71 8.42 -16.03
N LEU A 85 -3.79 7.44 -16.09
CA LEU A 85 -2.37 7.66 -15.81
C LEU A 85 -1.77 8.70 -16.77
N VAL A 86 -1.95 8.53 -18.08
CA VAL A 86 -1.43 9.47 -19.09
C VAL A 86 -2.00 10.87 -18.86
N LYS A 87 -3.31 10.98 -18.61
CA LYS A 87 -3.95 12.26 -18.28
C LYS A 87 -3.33 12.88 -17.03
N LYS A 88 -3.08 12.11 -15.97
CA LYS A 88 -2.50 12.62 -14.72
C LYS A 88 -1.03 12.99 -14.87
N LEU A 89 -0.25 12.26 -15.67
CA LEU A 89 1.13 12.60 -15.97
C LEU A 89 1.25 13.97 -16.66
N ILE A 90 0.35 14.26 -17.59
CA ILE A 90 0.37 15.53 -18.34
C ILE A 90 -0.14 16.71 -17.50
N ASN A 91 -1.17 16.48 -16.68
CA ASN A 91 -1.91 17.57 -16.04
C ASN A 91 -1.51 17.81 -14.57
N THR A 92 -0.74 16.93 -13.94
CA THR A 92 -0.37 17.10 -12.52
C THR A 92 0.84 18.00 -12.37
N ASN A 93 0.72 19.04 -11.55
CA ASN A 93 1.87 19.86 -11.15
C ASN A 93 2.74 19.10 -10.13
N LEU A 94 3.77 18.42 -10.63
CA LEU A 94 4.68 17.59 -9.83
C LEU A 94 5.52 18.42 -8.84
N ASP A 95 5.88 19.65 -9.18
CA ASP A 95 6.60 20.54 -8.27
C ASP A 95 5.75 20.87 -7.04
N GLN A 96 4.46 21.18 -7.26
CA GLN A 96 3.54 21.44 -6.17
C GLN A 96 3.33 20.20 -5.29
N VAL A 97 3.19 19.02 -5.88
CA VAL A 97 3.09 17.75 -5.14
C VAL A 97 4.35 17.53 -4.30
N SER A 98 5.54 17.73 -4.87
CA SER A 98 6.81 17.62 -4.14
C SER A 98 6.89 18.60 -2.96
N GLN A 99 6.46 19.85 -3.13
CA GLN A 99 6.42 20.83 -2.04
C GLN A 99 5.42 20.45 -0.94
N ASN A 100 4.29 19.88 -1.31
CA ASN A 100 3.31 19.38 -0.35
C ASN A 100 3.91 18.22 0.47
N MET A 101 4.54 17.24 -0.20
CA MET A 101 5.26 16.15 0.46
C MET A 101 6.36 16.66 1.41
N LYS A 102 7.14 17.67 0.99
CA LYS A 102 8.17 18.30 1.82
C LYS A 102 7.57 18.93 3.08
N THR A 103 6.45 19.63 2.93
CA THR A 103 5.77 20.30 4.04
C THR A 103 5.21 19.27 5.03
N TYR A 104 4.54 18.23 4.52
CA TYR A 104 4.06 17.12 5.33
C TYR A 104 5.20 16.44 6.10
N ASN A 105 6.28 16.07 5.40
CA ASN A 105 7.43 15.38 6.01
C ASN A 105 8.07 16.20 7.14
N LYS A 106 8.20 17.53 6.98
CA LYS A 106 8.70 18.42 8.04
C LYS A 106 7.84 18.36 9.30
N ASN A 107 6.51 18.29 9.15
CA ASN A 107 5.59 18.21 10.28
C ASN A 107 5.58 16.82 10.89
N LEU A 108 5.58 15.76 10.07
CA LEU A 108 5.59 14.39 10.52
C LEU A 108 6.82 14.10 11.40
N ILE A 109 8.01 14.56 11.00
CA ILE A 109 9.24 14.38 11.79
C ILE A 109 9.08 14.98 13.20
N LYS A 110 8.56 16.21 13.31
CA LYS A 110 8.34 16.86 14.60
C LYS A 110 7.37 16.05 15.47
N THR A 111 6.26 15.60 14.89
CA THR A 111 5.24 14.82 15.59
C THR A 111 5.79 13.49 16.08
N VAL A 112 6.46 12.72 15.20
CA VAL A 112 7.01 11.41 15.53
C VAL A 112 8.09 11.52 16.61
N LEU A 113 9.00 12.50 16.50
CA LEU A 113 10.02 12.72 17.53
C LEU A 113 9.40 13.06 18.89
N LYS A 114 8.35 13.90 18.91
CA LYS A 114 7.63 14.21 20.14
C LYS A 114 6.95 12.97 20.73
N GLN A 115 6.29 12.16 19.91
CA GLN A 115 5.63 10.93 20.37
C GLN A 115 6.64 9.97 21.00
N TRP A 116 7.79 9.77 20.37
CA TRP A 116 8.86 8.95 20.93
C TRP A 116 9.41 9.50 22.25
N HIS A 117 9.65 10.80 22.31
CA HIS A 117 10.07 11.45 23.56
C HIS A 117 9.07 11.22 24.70
N ASP A 118 7.78 11.46 24.45
CA ASP A 118 6.73 11.29 25.45
C ASP A 118 6.62 9.81 25.93
N ILE A 119 6.81 8.83 25.03
CA ILE A 119 6.81 7.39 25.38
C ILE A 119 8.00 7.03 26.28
N LEU A 120 9.19 7.54 25.94
CA LEU A 120 10.43 7.25 26.68
C LEU A 120 10.47 7.95 28.05
N GLU A 121 9.79 9.08 28.22
CA GLU A 121 9.68 9.74 29.52
C GLU A 121 8.64 9.07 30.44
N ARG A 122 7.54 8.52 29.89
CA ARG A 122 6.53 7.80 30.68
C ARG A 122 7.02 6.48 31.29
N THR A 123 8.12 5.94 30.77
CA THR A 123 8.70 4.67 31.22
C THR A 123 9.79 4.86 32.28
N LYS A 124 10.09 6.11 32.66
CA LYS A 124 10.91 6.46 33.83
C LYS A 124 10.03 6.71 35.06
#